data_AF-A0A1I6SGP3-F1
#
_entry.id   AF-A0A1I6SGP3-F1
#
_cell.length_a   1.000
_cell.length_b   1.000
_cell.length_c   1.000
_cell.angle_alpha   90.00
_cell.angle_beta   90.00
_cell.angle_gamma   90.00
#
_symmetry.space_group_name_H-M   'P 1'
#
loop_
_entity.id
_entity.type
_entity.pdbx_description
1 polymer ?
#
loop_
_entity_poly.entity_id
_entity_poly.type
_entity_poly.pdbx_seq_one_letter_code
_entity_poly.pdbx_strand_id
1 'polypeptide(L)'
;MNEQLEHLKQKRLEVLEAIKPICEAYGIDDYDYEINPQGQREILRIGNTRIGCSYNSIFAVKQELTGYIFISMWKGRSLGAFSPQTKKSLKVIGLRR
;
A
#
# COMPACT_ATOMS: atom_id res chain seq x y z
N MET A 1 -9.75 25.48 -6.25
CA MET A 1 -8.46 24.78 -6.06
C MET A 1 -8.27 24.22 -4.64
N ASN A 2 -9.09 24.59 -3.63
CA ASN A 2 -8.99 24.06 -2.26
C ASN A 2 -9.76 22.75 -1.98
N GLU A 3 -10.89 22.50 -2.63
CA GLU A 3 -11.78 21.37 -2.30
C GLU A 3 -11.13 20.00 -2.52
N GLN A 4 -10.34 19.86 -3.59
CA GLN A 4 -9.61 18.63 -3.88
C GLN A 4 -8.54 18.33 -2.82
N LEU A 5 -7.86 19.36 -2.30
CA LEU A 5 -6.84 19.19 -1.27
C LEU A 5 -7.46 18.78 0.06
N GLU A 6 -8.58 19.38 0.44
CA GLU A 6 -9.33 19.00 1.65
C GLU A 6 -9.87 17.57 1.54
N HIS A 7 -10.42 17.17 0.38
CA HIS A 7 -10.83 15.79 0.14
C HIS A 7 -9.66 14.80 0.29
N LEU A 8 -8.47 15.16 -0.23
CA LEU A 8 -7.28 14.31 -0.08
C LEU A 8 -6.83 14.19 1.39
N LYS A 9 -6.87 15.28 2.16
CA LYS A 9 -6.55 15.26 3.60
C LYS A 9 -7.52 14.36 4.37
N GLN A 10 -8.81 14.44 4.07
CA GLN A 10 -9.83 13.58 4.68
C GLN A 10 -9.55 12.11 4.35
N LYS A 11 -9.31 11.81 3.07
CA LYS A 11 -8.96 10.46 2.63
C LYS A 11 -7.71 9.91 3.32
N ARG A 12 -6.69 10.75 3.57
CA ARG A 12 -5.50 10.34 4.34
C ARG A 12 -5.87 9.84 5.74
N LEU A 13 -6.74 10.56 6.46
CA LEU A 13 -7.19 10.15 7.78
C LEU A 13 -7.91 8.80 7.70
N GLU A 14 -8.86 8.66 6.77
CA GLU A 14 -9.62 7.43 6.58
C GLU A 14 -8.70 6.24 6.22
N VAL A 15 -7.70 6.47 5.35
CA VAL A 15 -6.71 5.45 5.00
C VAL A 15 -5.91 5.04 6.23
N LEU A 16 -5.39 5.99 7.01
CA LEU A 16 -4.59 5.71 8.20
C LEU A 16 -5.39 4.92 9.24
N GLU A 17 -6.64 5.31 9.51
CA GLU A 17 -7.54 4.54 10.39
C GLU A 17 -7.80 3.13 9.86
N ALA A 18 -8.00 3.01 8.55
CA ALA A 18 -8.35 1.75 7.93
C ALA A 18 -7.17 0.76 7.85
N ILE A 19 -5.92 1.23 7.75
CA ILE A 19 -4.73 0.39 7.70
C ILE A 19 -4.10 0.13 9.07
N LYS A 20 -4.35 0.99 10.06
CA LYS A 20 -3.84 0.86 11.42
C LYS A 20 -3.95 -0.56 12.01
N PRO A 21 -5.13 -1.22 12.03
CA PRO A 21 -5.24 -2.57 12.60
C PRO A 21 -4.41 -3.62 11.82
N ILE A 22 -4.17 -3.41 10.53
CA ILE A 22 -3.31 -4.28 9.73
C ILE A 22 -1.85 -4.05 10.13
N CYS A 23 -1.40 -2.80 10.17
CA CYS A 23 -0.03 -2.48 10.58
C CYS A 23 0.29 -2.98 11.99
N GLU A 24 -0.60 -2.77 12.96
CA GLU A 24 -0.46 -3.25 14.34
C GLU A 24 -0.35 -4.78 14.41
N ALA A 25 -1.18 -5.51 13.66
CA ALA A 25 -1.15 -6.98 13.63
C ALA A 25 0.18 -7.56 13.10
N TYR A 26 0.91 -6.80 12.28
CA TYR A 26 2.19 -7.20 11.71
C TYR A 26 3.40 -6.49 12.35
N GLY A 27 3.21 -5.71 13.41
CA GLY A 27 4.28 -4.97 14.09
C GLY A 27 4.95 -3.92 13.21
N ILE A 28 4.18 -3.23 12.36
CA ILE A 28 4.66 -2.17 11.48
C ILE A 28 4.36 -0.83 12.14
N ASP A 29 5.39 -0.18 12.68
CA ASP A 29 5.25 1.09 13.41
C ASP A 29 5.56 2.31 12.55
N ASP A 30 6.43 2.16 11.54
CA ASP A 30 6.85 3.25 10.66
C ASP A 30 6.09 3.22 9.33
N TYR A 31 4.92 3.87 9.30
CA TYR A 31 4.11 4.03 8.10
C TYR A 31 3.41 5.39 8.04
N ASP A 32 3.11 5.86 6.83
CA ASP A 32 2.32 7.06 6.61
C ASP A 32 1.60 7.01 5.24
N TYR A 33 0.60 7.88 5.05
CA TYR A 33 -0.03 8.11 3.76
C TYR A 33 0.25 9.55 3.32
N GLU A 34 1.20 9.69 2.41
CA GLU A 34 1.72 10.97 1.93
C GLU A 34 0.89 11.50 0.76
N ILE A 35 0.55 12.79 0.79
CA ILE A 35 -0.13 13.49 -0.30
C ILE A 35 0.86 14.47 -0.93
N ASN A 36 1.13 14.31 -2.24
CA ASN A 36 2.03 15.21 -2.97
C ASN A 36 1.26 16.03 -4.02
N PRO A 37 1.23 17.36 -3.92
CA PRO A 37 0.51 18.20 -4.88
C PRO A 37 1.15 18.27 -6.28
N GLN A 38 2.41 17.88 -6.45
CA GLN A 38 3.21 18.12 -7.67
C GLN A 38 3.53 16.84 -8.48
N GLY A 39 3.11 15.65 -8.03
CA GLY A 39 3.48 14.37 -8.65
C GLY A 39 2.43 13.26 -8.45
N GLN A 40 2.86 12.01 -8.20
CA GLN A 40 1.95 10.97 -7.69
C GLN A 40 1.27 11.51 -6.44
N ARG A 41 -0.04 11.77 -6.55
CA ARG A 41 -0.78 12.56 -5.56
C ARG A 41 -0.89 11.90 -4.22
N GLU A 42 -0.78 10.58 -4.19
CA GLU A 42 -0.98 9.76 -3.00
C GLU A 42 0.00 8.59 -2.99
N ILE A 43 0.73 8.45 -1.88
CA ILE A 43 1.76 7.44 -1.67
C ILE A 43 1.56 6.80 -0.29
N LEU A 44 1.46 5.47 -0.24
CA LEU A 44 1.59 4.72 1.01
C LEU A 44 3.08 4.47 1.29
N ARG A 45 3.59 5.06 2.38
CA ARG A 45 4.97 4.86 2.85
C ARG A 45 4.98 3.83 3.97
N ILE A 46 5.86 2.84 3.86
CA ILE A 46 6.13 1.83 4.89
C ILE A 46 7.64 1.69 5.02
N GLY A 47 8.22 2.24 6.09
CA GLY A 47 9.67 2.40 6.22
C GLY A 47 10.26 3.16 5.04
N ASN A 48 11.23 2.51 4.37
CA ASN A 48 11.87 3.00 3.14
C ASN A 48 11.10 2.66 1.84
N THR A 49 9.97 1.96 1.94
CA THR A 49 9.17 1.55 0.78
C THR A 49 8.07 2.56 0.51
N ARG A 50 7.96 2.98 -0.75
CA ARG A 50 6.91 3.88 -1.25
C ARG A 50 6.07 3.14 -2.27
N ILE A 51 4.76 3.13 -2.08
CA ILE A 51 3.78 2.46 -2.94
C ILE A 51 2.83 3.53 -3.47
N GLY A 52 2.73 3.66 -4.79
CA GLY A 52 1.83 4.63 -5.42
C GLY A 52 0.38 4.22 -5.23
N CYS A 53 -0.44 5.11 -4.68
CA CYS A 53 -1.86 4.86 -4.39
C CYS A 53 -2.78 5.93 -4.99
N SER A 54 -2.30 6.67 -5.99
CA SER A 54 -3.06 7.76 -6.61
C SER A 54 -4.34 7.21 -7.26
N TYR A 55 -5.48 7.82 -6.95
CA TYR A 55 -6.82 7.40 -7.41
C TYR A 55 -7.31 6.04 -6.85
N ASN A 56 -6.59 5.45 -5.90
CA ASN A 56 -7.03 4.20 -5.29
C ASN A 56 -8.19 4.45 -4.32
N SER A 57 -9.12 3.51 -4.24
CA SER A 57 -10.06 3.44 -3.11
C SER A 57 -9.32 2.99 -1.84
N ILE A 58 -9.89 3.23 -0.67
CA ILE A 58 -9.35 2.71 0.62
C ILE A 58 -9.15 1.19 0.54
N PHE A 59 -10.07 0.47 -0.10
CA PHE A 59 -9.95 -0.98 -0.31
C PHE A 59 -8.74 -1.36 -1.17
N ALA A 60 -8.47 -0.62 -2.24
CA ALA A 60 -7.27 -0.84 -3.06
C ALA A 60 -5.99 -0.55 -2.25
N VAL A 61 -5.96 0.49 -1.42
CA VAL A 61 -4.81 0.76 -0.53
C VAL A 61 -4.57 -0.40 0.46
N LYS A 62 -5.63 -0.98 1.02
CA LYS A 62 -5.51 -2.18 1.88
C LYS A 62 -4.93 -3.38 1.13
N GLN A 63 -5.32 -3.59 -0.12
CA GLN A 63 -4.77 -4.66 -0.94
C GLN A 63 -3.29 -4.43 -1.24
N GLU A 64 -2.89 -3.21 -1.56
CA GLU A 64 -1.47 -2.85 -1.76
C GLU A 64 -0.64 -3.11 -0.50
N LEU A 65 -1.12 -2.68 0.68
CA LEU A 65 -0.48 -2.98 1.96
C LEU A 65 -0.36 -4.49 2.19
N THR A 66 -1.46 -5.23 2.00
CA THR A 66 -1.48 -6.68 2.19
C THR A 66 -0.52 -7.39 1.23
N GLY A 67 -0.45 -6.94 -0.03
CA GLY A 67 0.50 -7.43 -1.03
C GLY A 67 1.95 -7.16 -0.62
N TYR A 68 2.24 -5.96 -0.12
CA TYR A 68 3.56 -5.63 0.43
C TYR A 68 3.95 -6.54 1.60
N ILE A 69 3.07 -6.72 2.58
CA ILE A 69 3.31 -7.58 3.75
C ILE A 69 3.55 -9.01 3.30
N PHE A 70 2.71 -9.53 2.40
CA PHE A 70 2.85 -10.86 1.84
C PHE A 70 4.21 -11.04 1.17
N ILE A 71 4.61 -10.14 0.28
CA ILE A 71 5.92 -10.22 -0.39
C ILE A 71 7.05 -10.13 0.64
N SER A 72 6.95 -9.23 1.61
CA SER A 72 7.99 -9.03 2.62
C SER A 72 8.21 -10.29 3.47
N MET A 73 7.14 -10.99 3.85
CA MET A 73 7.23 -12.25 4.60
C MET A 73 7.69 -13.45 3.76
N TRP A 74 7.28 -13.49 2.49
CA TRP A 74 7.50 -14.64 1.60
C TRP A 74 8.70 -14.47 0.65
N LYS A 75 9.39 -13.32 0.71
CA LYS A 75 10.63 -13.09 -0.03
C LYS A 75 11.67 -14.13 0.38
N GLY A 76 12.08 -14.97 -0.58
CA GLY A 76 13.05 -16.04 -0.35
C GLY A 76 12.45 -17.36 0.15
N ARG A 77 11.13 -17.46 0.31
CA ARG A 77 10.43 -18.71 0.62
C ARG A 77 9.86 -19.34 -0.65
N SER A 78 9.75 -20.66 -0.67
CA SER A 78 9.02 -21.35 -1.73
C SER A 78 7.51 -21.17 -1.51
N LEU A 79 6.81 -20.67 -2.53
CA LEU A 79 5.35 -20.67 -2.57
C LEU A 79 4.79 -22.03 -3.05
N GLY A 80 5.66 -23.03 -3.21
CA GLY A 80 5.31 -24.37 -3.66
C GLY A 80 4.57 -24.33 -5.00
N ALA A 81 3.52 -25.14 -5.11
CA ALA A 81 2.66 -25.25 -6.29
C ALA A 81 2.00 -23.93 -6.71
N PHE A 82 1.82 -22.97 -5.79
CA PHE A 82 1.16 -21.69 -6.08
C PHE A 82 2.11 -20.63 -6.66
N SER A 83 3.42 -20.89 -6.69
CA SER A 83 4.43 -19.95 -7.18
C SER A 83 4.10 -19.31 -8.53
N PRO A 84 3.66 -20.05 -9.58
CA PRO A 84 3.42 -19.46 -10.89
C PRO A 84 2.24 -18.47 -10.88
N GLN A 85 1.17 -18.83 -10.18
CA GLN A 85 -0.07 -18.05 -10.12
C GLN A 85 0.14 -16.79 -9.27
N THR A 86 0.74 -16.93 -8.08
CA THR A 86 1.03 -15.81 -7.19
C THR A 86 1.98 -14.82 -7.85
N LYS A 87 3.07 -15.28 -8.50
CA LYS A 87 4.00 -14.40 -9.22
C LYS A 87 3.34 -13.66 -10.38
N LYS A 88 2.35 -14.28 -11.06
CA LYS A 88 1.58 -13.63 -12.13
C LYS A 88 0.70 -12.52 -11.57
N SER A 89 -0.04 -12.76 -10.49
CA SER A 89 -0.86 -11.73 -9.84
C SER A 89 -0.02 -10.57 -9.29
N LEU A 90 1.14 -10.87 -8.68
CA LEU A 90 2.09 -9.86 -8.22
C LEU A 90 2.65 -8.98 -9.36
N LYS A 91 2.81 -9.55 -10.56
CA LYS A 91 3.25 -8.79 -11.75
C LYS A 91 2.17 -7.83 -12.25
N VAL A 92 0.90 -8.18 -12.12
CA VAL A 92 -0.24 -7.34 -12.55
C VAL A 92 -0.39 -6.11 -11.63
N ILE A 93 -0.15 -6.27 -10.33
CA ILE A 93 -0.22 -5.19 -9.34
C ILE A 93 1.06 -4.34 -9.24
N GLY A 94 2.03 -4.50 -10.15
CA GLY A 94 3.23 -3.66 -10.19
C GLY A 94 4.26 -3.88 -9.09
N LEU A 95 4.08 -4.87 -8.21
CA LEU A 95 4.98 -5.18 -7.08
C LEU A 95 6.22 -6.02 -7.47
N ARG A 96 6.74 -5.85 -8.69
CA ARG A 96 8.09 -6.33 -9.05
C ARG A 96 9.10 -5.24 -8.72
N ARG A 97 9.82 -5.40 -7.61
CA ARG A 97 11.18 -4.87 -7.51
C ARG A 97 12.14 -5.83 -8.19
#